data_AF-A0A3M0YEK6-F1
#
_entry.id   AF-A0A3M0YEK6-F1
#
_cell.length_a   1.000
_cell.length_b   1.000
_cell.length_c   1.000
_cell.angle_alpha   90.00
_cell.angle_beta   90.00
_cell.angle_gamma   90.00
#
_symmetry.space_group_name_H-M   'P 1'
#
loop_
_entity.id
_entity.type
_entity.pdbx_description
1 polymer ?
#
loop_
_entity_poly.entity_id
_entity_poly.type
_entity_poly.pdbx_seq_one_letter_code
_entity_poly.pdbx_strand_id
1 'polypeptide(L)'
;RRAPVLITEEAVRGMHPGAVIVDMAAAQGGNCPLTEPDQVIEKDGVIIIGITNYPALVPTDASAFYARNLFNLLSLMIDEQGGLSITLEDDILESALVTYQGSVRYAG
;
A
#
# COMPACT_ATOMS: atom_id res chain seq x y z
N ARG A 1 0.59 -10.63 -5.42
CA ARG A 1 1.39 -11.83 -5.01
C ARG A 1 1.34 -11.96 -3.50
N ARG A 2 1.38 -13.17 -2.93
CA ARG A 2 1.43 -13.36 -1.47
C ARG A 2 2.75 -12.82 -0.91
N ALA A 3 2.72 -12.23 0.28
CA ALA A 3 3.92 -11.81 0.98
C ALA A 3 4.82 -13.04 1.27
N PRO A 4 6.16 -12.92 1.14
CA PRO A 4 7.07 -13.99 1.47
C PRO A 4 7.14 -14.18 2.99
N VAL A 5 7.35 -15.41 3.45
CA VAL A 5 7.60 -15.68 4.86
C VAL A 5 9.03 -15.24 5.19
N LEU A 6 9.17 -14.24 6.04
CA LEU A 6 10.47 -13.71 6.50
C LEU A 6 10.69 -13.96 7.99
N ILE A 7 9.62 -14.02 8.77
CA ILE A 7 9.65 -14.32 10.21
C ILE A 7 8.89 -15.63 10.40
N THR A 8 9.61 -16.72 10.68
CA THR A 8 8.99 -18.03 10.90
C THR A 8 8.32 -18.09 12.28
N GLU A 9 7.35 -18.98 12.45
CA GLU A 9 6.74 -19.25 13.76
C GLU A 9 7.78 -19.67 14.81
N GLU A 10 8.78 -20.47 14.40
CA GLU A 10 9.90 -20.84 15.27
C GLU A 10 10.72 -19.62 15.72
N ALA A 11 10.97 -18.66 14.80
CA ALA A 11 11.65 -17.43 15.15
C ALA A 11 10.85 -16.61 16.17
N VAL A 12 9.52 -16.56 16.05
CA VAL A 12 8.64 -15.87 17.02
C VAL A 12 8.75 -16.50 18.41
N ARG A 13 8.73 -17.84 18.50
CA ARG A 13 8.90 -18.55 19.78
C ARG A 13 10.24 -18.30 20.48
N GLY A 14 11.27 -17.97 19.70
CA GLY A 14 12.60 -17.61 20.21
C GLY A 14 12.72 -16.16 20.68
N MET A 15 11.71 -15.32 20.47
CA MET A 15 11.75 -13.92 20.88
C MET A 15 11.52 -13.77 22.39
N HIS A 16 11.98 -12.66 22.94
CA HIS A 16 11.69 -12.32 24.33
C HIS A 16 10.19 -12.03 24.53
N PRO A 17 9.59 -12.49 25.65
CA PRO A 17 8.24 -12.08 26.02
C PRO A 17 8.14 -10.54 26.11
N GLY A 18 7.04 -10.00 25.57
CA GLY A 18 6.81 -8.57 25.41
C GLY A 18 7.38 -7.97 24.13
N ALA A 19 8.07 -8.74 23.28
CA ALA A 19 8.46 -8.27 21.96
C ALA A 19 7.23 -7.95 21.09
N VAL A 20 7.41 -7.05 20.12
CA VAL A 20 6.34 -6.60 19.23
C VAL A 20 6.76 -6.77 17.77
N ILE A 21 5.89 -7.39 16.97
CA ILE A 21 5.99 -7.48 15.52
C ILE A 21 4.93 -6.57 14.92
N VAL A 22 5.34 -5.68 14.02
CA VAL A 22 4.44 -4.85 13.21
C VAL A 22 4.53 -5.33 11.76
N ASP A 23 3.55 -6.10 11.31
CA ASP A 23 3.58 -6.73 9.99
C ASP A 23 2.85 -5.88 8.94
N MET A 24 3.59 -4.97 8.31
CA MET A 24 3.05 -4.10 7.26
C MET A 24 2.60 -4.85 5.99
N ALA A 25 2.86 -6.15 5.87
CA ALA A 25 2.44 -6.98 4.75
C ALA A 25 1.16 -7.80 5.04
N ALA A 26 0.50 -7.57 6.18
CA ALA A 26 -0.68 -8.31 6.62
C ALA A 26 -1.77 -8.44 5.53
N ALA A 27 -2.03 -7.36 4.78
CA ALA A 27 -3.03 -7.34 3.70
C ALA A 27 -2.74 -8.34 2.56
N GLN A 28 -1.49 -8.78 2.41
CA GLN A 28 -1.02 -9.68 1.35
C GLN A 28 -0.67 -11.07 1.92
N GLY A 29 -1.14 -11.39 3.12
CA GLY A 29 -0.90 -12.65 3.81
C GLY A 29 0.22 -12.62 4.85
N GLY A 30 0.87 -11.46 5.07
CA GLY A 30 1.86 -11.25 6.12
C GLY A 30 3.26 -11.78 5.81
N ASN A 31 4.28 -11.12 6.35
CA ASN A 31 5.65 -11.65 6.40
C ASN A 31 5.85 -12.66 7.55
N CYS A 32 4.95 -12.63 8.54
CA CYS A 32 4.88 -13.57 9.65
C CYS A 32 3.63 -14.47 9.49
N PRO A 33 3.77 -15.81 9.43
CA PRO A 33 2.62 -16.72 9.28
C PRO A 33 1.59 -16.64 10.40
N LEU A 34 2.00 -16.12 11.57
CA LEU A 34 1.12 -15.93 12.72
C LEU A 34 0.30 -14.64 12.64
N THR A 35 0.59 -13.74 11.69
CA THR A 35 -0.15 -12.48 11.54
C THR A 35 -1.61 -12.74 11.16
N GLU A 36 -2.53 -12.17 11.92
CA GLU A 36 -3.96 -12.13 11.60
C GLU A 36 -4.32 -10.72 11.07
N PRO A 37 -4.78 -10.58 9.81
CA PRO A 37 -5.13 -9.28 9.23
C PRO A 37 -6.17 -8.53 10.08
N ASP A 38 -5.92 -7.24 10.27
CA ASP A 38 -6.72 -6.29 11.05
C ASP A 38 -6.89 -6.64 12.53
N GLN A 39 -6.00 -7.46 13.07
CA GLN A 39 -5.97 -7.80 14.49
C GLN A 39 -4.64 -7.43 15.16
N VAL A 40 -4.70 -7.30 16.48
CA VAL A 40 -3.53 -7.30 17.37
C VAL A 40 -3.66 -8.50 18.27
N ILE A 41 -2.76 -9.46 18.11
CA ILE A 41 -2.80 -10.74 18.83
C ILE A 41 -1.53 -10.92 19.66
N GLU A 42 -1.58 -11.83 20.62
CA GLU A 42 -0.39 -12.29 21.34
C GLU A 42 -0.18 -13.78 21.07
N LYS A 43 1.05 -14.17 20.70
CA LYS A 43 1.48 -15.56 20.48
C LYS A 43 2.84 -15.76 21.13
N ASP A 44 2.97 -16.79 21.97
CA ASP A 44 4.23 -17.13 22.65
C ASP A 44 4.84 -15.94 23.42
N GLY A 45 4.00 -15.05 23.97
CA GLY A 45 4.43 -13.83 24.68
C GLY A 45 4.82 -12.67 23.76
N VAL A 46 4.68 -12.80 22.45
CA VAL A 46 4.99 -11.77 21.44
C VAL A 46 3.69 -11.14 20.93
N ILE A 47 3.63 -9.81 20.92
CA ILE A 47 2.50 -9.05 20.38
C ILE A 47 2.70 -8.91 18.87
N ILE A 48 1.70 -9.29 18.07
CA ILE A 48 1.75 -9.25 16.61
C ILE A 48 0.62 -8.33 16.12
N ILE A 49 1.00 -7.25 15.44
CA ILE A 49 0.09 -6.24 14.89
C ILE A 49 -0.06 -6.48 13.39
N GLY A 50 -1.27 -6.81 12.96
CA GLY A 50 -1.64 -7.11 11.58
C GLY A 50 -2.53 -6.06 10.90
N ILE A 51 -2.48 -4.79 11.33
CA ILE A 51 -3.30 -3.72 10.74
C ILE A 51 -3.03 -3.60 9.23
N THR A 52 -4.06 -3.60 8.40
CA THR A 52 -3.90 -3.57 6.94
C THR A 52 -3.94 -2.15 6.35
N ASN A 53 -4.51 -1.19 7.08
CA ASN A 53 -4.66 0.20 6.64
C ASN A 53 -4.00 1.21 7.58
N TYR A 54 -2.67 1.19 7.63
CA TYR A 54 -1.89 2.16 8.41
C TYR A 54 -2.14 3.64 8.03
N PRO A 55 -2.33 4.02 6.75
CA PRO A 55 -2.65 5.41 6.41
C PRO A 55 -3.91 5.94 7.11
N ALA A 56 -4.91 5.09 7.39
CA ALA A 56 -6.11 5.48 8.11
C ALA A 56 -5.86 5.82 9.59
N LEU A 57 -4.71 5.44 10.17
CA LEU A 57 -4.32 5.84 11.52
C LEU A 57 -3.76 7.27 11.57
N VAL A 58 -3.37 7.83 10.44
CA VAL A 58 -2.88 9.21 10.26
C VAL A 58 -3.64 9.92 9.14
N PRO A 59 -4.99 9.99 9.23
CA PRO A 59 -5.85 10.29 8.09
C PRO A 59 -5.64 11.70 7.53
N THR A 60 -5.33 12.69 8.38
CA THR A 60 -5.08 14.07 7.94
C THR A 60 -3.85 14.16 7.05
N ASP A 61 -2.72 13.60 7.49
CA ASP A 61 -1.46 13.65 6.74
C ASP A 61 -1.52 12.77 5.49
N ALA A 62 -2.10 11.57 5.60
CA ALA A 62 -2.32 10.69 4.46
C ALA A 62 -3.18 11.35 3.38
N SER A 63 -4.26 12.04 3.78
CA SER A 63 -5.14 12.76 2.85
C SER A 63 -4.43 13.94 2.18
N ALA A 64 -3.67 14.74 2.94
CA ALA A 64 -2.91 15.86 2.39
C ALA A 64 -1.83 15.39 1.40
N PHE A 65 -1.12 14.30 1.72
CA PHE A 65 -0.12 13.70 0.85
C PHE A 65 -0.75 13.16 -0.44
N TYR A 66 -1.86 12.42 -0.33
CA TYR A 66 -2.58 11.88 -1.49
C TYR A 66 -3.14 13.00 -2.38
N ALA A 67 -3.74 14.04 -1.81
CA ALA A 67 -4.25 15.20 -2.55
C ALA A 67 -3.15 15.91 -3.34
N ARG A 68 -1.93 16.03 -2.78
CA ARG A 68 -0.77 16.58 -3.49
C ARG A 68 -0.38 15.73 -4.70
N ASN A 69 -0.38 14.40 -4.55
CA ASN A 69 -0.06 13.50 -5.67
C ASN A 69 -1.10 13.61 -6.79
N LEU A 70 -2.39 13.69 -6.43
CA LEU A 70 -3.45 13.93 -7.41
C LEU A 70 -3.30 15.28 -8.10
N PHE A 71 -3.01 16.35 -7.35
CA PHE A 71 -2.77 17.68 -7.91
C PHE A 71 -1.61 17.66 -8.92
N ASN A 72 -0.50 17.01 -8.58
CA ASN A 72 0.66 16.90 -9.47
C ASN A 72 0.31 16.13 -10.75
N LEU A 73 -0.43 15.02 -10.64
CA LEU A 73 -0.88 14.26 -11.81
C LEU A 73 -1.84 15.08 -12.69
N LEU A 74 -2.81 15.77 -12.09
CA LEU A 74 -3.75 16.62 -12.82
C LEU A 74 -3.06 17.79 -13.51
N SER A 75 -1.98 18.32 -12.93
CA SER A 75 -1.19 19.38 -13.53
C SER A 75 -0.50 18.95 -14.83
N LEU A 76 -0.30 17.65 -15.05
CA LEU A 76 0.18 17.10 -16.33
C LEU A 76 -0.96 16.93 -17.35
N MET A 77 -2.21 16.80 -16.87
CA MET A 77 -3.39 16.50 -17.70
C MET A 77 -4.21 17.73 -18.06
N ILE A 78 -3.93 18.89 -17.47
CA ILE A 78 -4.70 20.12 -17.66
C ILE A 78 -3.85 21.13 -18.42
N ASP A 79 -4.35 21.62 -19.55
CA ASP A 79 -3.70 22.67 -20.34
C ASP A 79 -3.87 24.07 -19.71
N GLU A 80 -3.17 25.06 -20.27
CA GLU A 80 -3.24 26.44 -19.79
C GLU A 80 -4.65 27.07 -19.91
N GLN A 81 -5.53 26.50 -20.73
CA GLN A 81 -6.91 26.93 -20.91
C GLN A 81 -7.88 26.20 -19.96
N GLY A 82 -7.37 25.30 -19.11
CA GLY A 82 -8.18 24.48 -18.20
C GLY A 82 -8.86 23.28 -18.87
N GLY A 83 -8.49 22.97 -20.12
CA GLY A 83 -8.93 21.81 -20.86
C GLY A 83 -8.21 20.54 -20.43
N LEU A 84 -8.88 19.40 -20.59
CA LEU A 84 -8.25 18.09 -20.38
C LEU A 84 -7.41 17.73 -21.60
N SER A 85 -6.10 17.67 -21.42
CA SER A 85 -5.11 17.29 -22.42
C SER A 85 -4.34 16.06 -21.94
N ILE A 86 -4.75 14.87 -22.40
CA ILE A 86 -4.05 13.61 -22.10
C ILE A 86 -3.20 13.27 -23.32
N THR A 87 -1.88 13.47 -23.21
CA THR A 87 -0.92 13.12 -24.26
C THR A 87 -0.23 11.81 -23.91
N LEU A 88 -0.10 10.90 -24.88
CA LEU A 88 0.53 9.58 -24.68
C LEU A 88 2.05 9.64 -24.85
N GLU A 89 2.58 10.80 -25.26
CA GLU A 89 4.00 11.11 -25.32
C GLU A 89 4.60 11.44 -23.94
N ASP A 90 3.76 11.70 -22.92
CA ASP A 90 4.22 11.88 -21.55
C ASP A 90 4.33 10.51 -20.86
N ASP A 91 5.56 10.11 -20.51
CA ASP A 91 5.85 8.80 -19.92
C ASP A 91 5.08 8.53 -18.62
N ILE A 92 4.79 9.58 -17.83
CA ILE A 92 4.05 9.47 -16.58
C ILE A 92 2.59 9.18 -16.88
N LEU A 93 1.99 9.92 -17.81
CA LEU A 93 0.59 9.71 -18.22
C LEU A 93 0.43 8.35 -18.90
N GLU A 94 1.33 7.97 -19.80
CA GLU A 94 1.31 6.69 -20.51
C GLU A 94 1.32 5.52 -19.52
N SER A 95 2.26 5.55 -18.56
CA SER A 95 2.42 4.50 -17.55
C SER A 95 1.24 4.42 -16.57
N ALA A 96 0.61 5.55 -16.24
CA ALA A 96 -0.50 5.60 -15.30
C ALA A 96 -1.86 5.24 -15.93
N LEU A 97 -1.98 5.29 -17.26
CA LEU A 97 -3.25 5.16 -17.98
C LEU A 97 -3.64 3.71 -18.22
N VAL A 98 -4.52 3.17 -17.38
CA VAL A 98 -5.02 1.78 -17.46
C VAL A 98 -6.05 1.57 -18.59
N THR A 99 -6.85 2.59 -18.91
CA THR A 99 -7.89 2.55 -19.94
C THR A 99 -8.02 3.92 -20.62
N TYR A 100 -8.28 3.92 -21.93
CA TYR A 100 -8.49 5.14 -22.69
C TYR A 100 -9.40 4.88 -23.89
N GLN A 101 -10.41 5.73 -24.09
CA GLN A 101 -11.36 5.64 -25.21
C GLN A 101 -11.96 4.23 -25.44
N GLY A 102 -12.34 3.57 -24.35
CA GLY A 102 -12.97 2.24 -24.41
C GLY A 102 -12.00 1.08 -24.64
N SER A 103 -10.68 1.33 -24.71
CA SER A 103 -9.65 0.31 -24.85
C SER A 103 -8.86 0.14 -23.56
N VAL A 104 -8.66 -1.11 -23.13
CA VAL A 104 -7.76 -1.44 -22.02
C VAL A 104 -6.32 -1.30 -22.51
N ARG A 105 -5.49 -0.61 -21.73
CA ARG A 105 -4.06 -0.39 -22.00
C ARG A 105 -3.14 -1.11 -21.02
N TYR A 106 -3.65 -1.52 -19.86
CA TYR A 106 -2.90 -2.29 -18.88
C TYR A 106 -2.60 -3.71 -19.40
N ALA A 107 -1.32 -4.00 -19.59
CA ALA A 107 -0.81 -5.36 -19.74
C ALA A 107 -0.39 -5.83 -18.34
N GLY A 108 -1.12 -6.80 -17.78
CA GLY A 108 -0.91 -7.32 -16.43
C GLY A 108 0.48 -7.86 -16.14
#